data_AF-A0A8B7JTE0-F1
#
_entry.id   AF-A0A8B7JTE0-F1
#
_cell.length_a   1.000
_cell.length_b   1.000
_cell.length_c   1.000
_cell.angle_alpha   90.00
_cell.angle_beta   90.00
_cell.angle_gamma   90.00
#
_symmetry.space_group_name_H-M   'P 1'
#
loop_
_entity.id
_entity.type
_entity.pdbx_description
1 polymer ?
#
loop_
_entity_poly.entity_id
_entity_poly.type
_entity_poly.pdbx_seq_one_letter_code
_entity_poly.pdbx_strand_id
1 'polypeptide(L)'
;MLDHEYTTKEIFQNNFFNDWRKEMTPKEQKIIKRLDKCDFREIHKYFVDKSEARKALSKEEKQKLKEEADKIQEEYGYCILDGHREKIGNFKTEPPGLFRGRGDHPKMGMLKKRIMPEDVVINCSKDSKIPEPPAGHKWKEVRFDNTVTWLASWTENIQNSLKYIMLNPSSKLKGEKDWQKYEVARRLKDVVHKIRAQYQADWKSKEMKKRQRAVALYFIDKVPVASPRPPDPSYL
;
A
#
# COMPACT_ATOMS: atom_id res chain seq x y z
N MET A 1 12.35 15.44 5.23
CA MET A 1 12.52 15.13 3.78
C MET A 1 13.32 16.21 3.05
N LEU A 2 13.93 17.19 3.74
CA LEU A 2 14.54 18.35 3.06
C LEU A 2 15.65 17.93 2.08
N ASP A 3 16.42 16.90 2.42
CA ASP A 3 17.51 16.39 1.58
C ASP A 3 17.06 15.43 0.46
N HIS A 4 15.75 15.28 0.22
CA HIS A 4 15.24 14.36 -0.79
C HIS A 4 14.74 15.11 -2.02
N GLU A 5 15.09 14.64 -3.24
CA GLU A 5 14.63 15.16 -4.54
C GLU A 5 13.12 15.49 -4.65
N TYR A 6 12.23 14.82 -3.89
CA TYR A 6 10.81 15.17 -3.89
C TYR A 6 10.57 16.63 -3.49
N THR A 7 11.33 17.18 -2.54
CA THR A 7 11.14 18.55 -2.07
C THR A 7 11.60 19.59 -3.09
N THR A 8 12.35 19.21 -4.13
CA THR A 8 12.74 20.13 -5.22
C THR A 8 11.69 20.18 -6.34
N LYS A 9 10.70 19.26 -6.34
CA LYS A 9 9.64 19.22 -7.35
C LYS A 9 8.52 20.20 -7.00
N GLU A 10 8.16 21.06 -7.96
CA GLU A 10 7.13 22.08 -7.78
C GLU A 10 5.76 21.47 -7.42
N ILE A 11 5.35 20.39 -8.11
CA ILE A 11 4.10 19.66 -7.82
C ILE A 11 4.06 19.20 -6.35
N PHE A 12 5.18 18.69 -5.83
CA PHE A 12 5.27 18.23 -4.45
C PHE A 12 5.12 19.39 -3.46
N GLN A 13 5.83 20.50 -3.70
CA GLN A 13 5.78 21.70 -2.85
C GLN A 13 4.37 22.31 -2.83
N ASN A 14 3.74 22.44 -3.99
CA ASN A 14 2.40 23.00 -4.14
C ASN A 14 1.36 22.14 -3.41
N ASN A 15 1.38 20.82 -3.63
CA ASN A 15 0.46 19.90 -2.96
C ASN A 15 0.67 19.87 -1.45
N PHE A 16 1.93 19.81 -1.00
CA PHE A 16 2.26 19.87 0.43
C PHE A 16 1.73 21.15 1.07
N PHE A 17 2.00 22.31 0.47
CA PHE A 17 1.60 23.59 1.04
C PHE A 17 0.08 23.73 1.08
N ASN A 18 -0.61 23.31 0.02
CA ASN A 18 -2.05 23.33 -0.05
C ASN A 18 -2.71 22.47 1.04
N ASP A 19 -2.20 21.27 1.29
CA ASP A 19 -2.75 20.40 2.34
C ASP A 19 -2.33 20.85 3.74
N TRP A 20 -1.08 21.28 3.93
CA TRP A 20 -0.61 21.79 5.21
C TRP A 20 -1.42 23.00 5.67
N ARG A 21 -1.78 23.91 4.76
CA ARG A 21 -2.66 25.04 5.07
C ARG A 21 -4.04 24.63 5.56
N LYS A 22 -4.59 23.47 5.15
CA LYS A 22 -5.89 22.98 5.63
C LYS A 22 -5.83 22.49 7.08
N GLU A 23 -4.66 22.04 7.52
CA GLU A 23 -4.42 21.58 8.89
C GLU A 23 -4.05 22.73 9.85
N MET A 24 -3.77 23.93 9.32
CA MET A 24 -3.45 25.13 10.11
C MET A 24 -4.70 25.78 10.70
N THR A 25 -4.54 26.38 11.88
CA THR A 25 -5.54 27.29 12.45
C THR A 25 -5.72 28.55 11.61
N PRO A 26 -6.86 29.27 11.74
CA PRO A 26 -7.08 30.52 11.02
C PRO A 26 -6.01 31.60 11.30
N LYS A 27 -5.38 31.57 12.47
CA LYS A 27 -4.29 32.50 12.82
C LYS A 27 -3.01 32.18 12.06
N GLU A 28 -2.60 30.91 12.04
CA GLU A 28 -1.41 30.45 11.31
C GLU A 28 -1.57 30.69 9.80
N GLN A 29 -2.75 30.41 9.25
CA GLN A 29 -3.07 30.65 7.84
C GLN A 29 -2.90 32.11 7.40
N LYS A 30 -3.13 33.07 8.31
CA LYS A 30 -2.92 34.51 8.05
C LYS A 30 -1.42 34.87 8.01
N ILE A 31 -0.61 34.18 8.79
CA ILE A 31 0.84 34.41 8.89
C ILE A 31 1.57 33.68 7.76
N ILE A 32 1.33 32.38 7.60
CA ILE A 32 2.06 31.49 6.70
C ILE A 32 1.41 31.54 5.32
N LYS A 33 1.82 32.50 4.48
CA LYS A 33 1.28 32.69 3.12
C LYS A 33 2.13 32.07 2.00
N ARG A 34 3.41 31.84 2.28
CA ARG A 34 4.42 31.50 1.27
C ARG A 34 5.37 30.44 1.81
N LEU A 35 5.44 29.29 1.13
CA LEU A 35 6.30 28.18 1.55
C LEU A 35 7.80 28.54 1.49
N ASP A 36 8.21 29.34 0.51
CA ASP A 36 9.61 29.77 0.34
C ASP A 36 10.12 30.69 1.46
N LYS A 37 9.20 31.18 2.31
CA LYS A 37 9.53 31.94 3.53
C LYS A 37 9.57 31.08 4.79
N CYS A 38 9.23 29.79 4.69
CA CYS A 38 9.29 28.85 5.80
C CYS A 38 10.67 28.20 5.88
N ASP A 39 11.28 28.24 7.06
CA ASP A 39 12.54 27.56 7.34
C ASP A 39 12.29 26.31 8.20
N PHE A 40 12.58 25.13 7.64
CA PHE A 40 12.43 23.85 8.31
C PHE A 40 13.77 23.27 8.80
N ARG A 41 14.89 24.01 8.70
CA ARG A 41 16.24 23.49 9.01
C ARG A 41 16.41 23.06 10.46
N GLU A 42 15.82 23.77 11.42
CA GLU A 42 15.89 23.38 12.85
C GLU A 42 15.15 22.06 13.11
N ILE A 43 13.94 21.92 12.57
CA ILE A 43 13.15 20.68 12.66
C ILE A 43 13.92 19.54 11.99
N HIS A 44 14.53 19.81 10.84
CA HIS A 44 15.36 18.84 10.13
C HIS A 44 16.53 18.36 10.98
N LYS A 45 17.30 19.30 11.54
CA LYS A 45 18.43 19.00 12.43
C LYS A 45 18.01 18.12 13.60
N TYR A 46 16.92 18.48 14.27
CA TYR A 46 16.37 17.67 15.38
C TYR A 46 16.12 16.20 14.97
N PHE A 47 15.51 15.96 13.80
CA PHE A 47 15.25 14.59 13.34
C PHE A 47 16.51 13.84 12.87
N VAL A 48 17.50 14.54 12.32
CA VAL A 48 18.82 13.98 12.02
C VAL A 48 19.51 13.54 13.32
N ASP A 49 19.62 14.45 14.29
CA ASP A 49 20.25 14.18 15.59
C ASP A 49 19.54 13.03 16.32
N LYS A 50 18.20 12.98 16.28
CA LYS A 50 17.41 11.88 16.86
C LYS A 50 17.65 10.54 16.17
N SER A 51 17.84 10.54 14.85
CA SER A 51 18.17 9.33 14.09
C SER A 51 19.57 8.81 14.44
N GLU A 52 20.55 9.72 14.60
CA GLU A 52 21.91 9.41 15.03
C GLU A 52 21.94 8.87 16.47
N ALA A 53 21.25 9.53 17.40
CA ALA A 53 21.10 9.05 18.78
C ALA A 53 20.48 7.65 18.82
N ARG A 54 19.47 7.36 17.99
CA ARG A 54 18.86 6.03 17.89
C ARG A 54 19.86 4.97 17.41
N LYS A 55 20.76 5.30 16.49
CA LYS A 55 21.82 4.40 16.02
C LYS A 55 22.88 4.17 17.12
N ALA A 56 23.16 5.20 17.91
CA ALA A 56 24.12 5.18 19.02
C ALA A 56 23.60 4.49 20.29
N LEU A 57 22.32 4.09 20.35
CA LEU A 57 21.77 3.35 21.49
C LEU A 57 22.63 2.13 21.87
N SER A 58 22.73 1.89 23.17
CA SER A 58 23.45 0.75 23.73
C SER A 58 22.82 -0.58 23.30
N LYS A 59 23.57 -1.67 23.45
CA LYS A 59 23.07 -3.02 23.18
C LYS A 59 21.88 -3.37 24.07
N GLU A 60 21.90 -2.94 25.33
CA GLU A 60 20.82 -3.19 26.30
C GLU A 60 19.53 -2.45 25.91
N GLU A 61 19.61 -1.17 25.55
CA GLU A 61 18.44 -0.40 25.11
C GLU A 61 17.86 -0.95 23.80
N LYS A 62 18.71 -1.33 22.85
CA LYS A 62 18.28 -1.99 21.61
C LYS A 62 17.57 -3.31 21.89
N GLN A 63 18.02 -4.07 22.89
CA GLN A 63 17.39 -5.31 23.32
C GLN A 63 16.01 -5.06 23.95
N LYS A 64 15.88 -4.07 24.84
CA LYS A 64 14.57 -3.66 25.40
C LYS A 64 13.57 -3.26 24.32
N LEU A 65 13.99 -2.44 23.35
CA LEU A 65 13.13 -2.04 22.22
C LEU A 65 12.70 -3.23 21.35
N LYS A 66 13.58 -4.24 21.21
CA LYS A 66 13.25 -5.46 20.48
C LYS A 66 12.21 -6.29 21.24
N GLU A 67 12.37 -6.45 22.55
CA GLU A 67 11.42 -7.18 23.39
C GLU A 67 10.03 -6.53 23.41
N GLU A 68 9.96 -5.19 23.45
CA GLU A 68 8.70 -4.46 23.29
C GLU A 68 8.07 -4.69 21.91
N ALA A 69 8.87 -4.68 20.85
CA ALA A 69 8.39 -4.95 19.50
C ALA A 69 7.90 -6.40 19.34
N ASP A 70 8.57 -7.36 19.98
CA ASP A 70 8.22 -8.78 19.96
C ASP A 70 6.91 -9.04 20.74
N LYS A 71 6.67 -8.34 21.86
CA LYS A 71 5.37 -8.37 22.57
C LYS A 71 4.22 -7.89 21.69
N ILE A 72 4.41 -6.76 21.01
CA ILE A 72 3.43 -6.22 20.06
C ILE A 72 3.19 -7.22 18.90
N GLN A 73 4.26 -7.86 18.41
CA GLN A 73 4.17 -8.86 17.35
C GLN A 73 3.42 -10.12 17.83
N GLU A 74 3.60 -10.54 19.07
CA GLU A 74 2.93 -11.72 19.61
C GLU A 74 1.43 -11.47 19.83
N GLU A 75 1.07 -10.27 20.29
CA GLU A 75 -0.31 -9.86 20.56
C GLU A 75 -1.11 -9.58 19.28
N TYR A 76 -0.54 -8.83 18.32
CA TYR A 76 -1.27 -8.34 17.15
C TYR A 76 -0.80 -8.92 15.81
N GLY A 77 0.34 -9.61 15.79
CA GLY A 77 0.98 -10.06 14.56
C GLY A 77 0.52 -11.43 14.07
N TYR A 78 -0.48 -12.03 14.73
CA TYR A 78 -1.01 -13.36 14.41
C TYR A 78 -2.53 -13.37 14.48
N CYS A 79 -3.16 -14.23 13.69
CA CYS A 79 -4.58 -14.54 13.77
C CYS A 79 -4.79 -16.05 13.79
N ILE A 80 -6.00 -16.48 14.15
CA ILE A 80 -6.43 -17.87 13.97
C ILE A 80 -7.25 -17.95 12.68
N LEU A 81 -6.82 -18.81 11.76
CA LEU A 81 -7.55 -19.12 10.53
C LEU A 81 -7.74 -20.64 10.48
N ASP A 82 -8.99 -21.09 10.44
CA ASP A 82 -9.36 -22.51 10.39
C ASP A 82 -8.65 -23.37 11.46
N GLY A 83 -8.53 -22.83 12.68
CA GLY A 83 -7.87 -23.48 13.81
C GLY A 83 -6.34 -23.38 13.83
N HIS A 84 -5.72 -22.81 12.81
CA HIS A 84 -4.27 -22.63 12.73
C HIS A 84 -3.85 -21.20 13.06
N ARG A 85 -2.78 -21.07 13.86
CA ARG A 85 -2.16 -19.77 14.13
C ARG A 85 -1.33 -19.33 12.94
N GLU A 86 -1.78 -18.27 12.28
CA GLU A 86 -1.20 -17.73 11.05
C GLU A 86 -0.61 -16.34 11.28
N LYS A 87 0.54 -16.07 10.67
CA LYS A 87 1.21 -14.78 10.80
C LYS A 87 0.53 -13.73 9.92
N ILE A 88 0.31 -12.53 10.45
CA ILE A 88 -0.20 -11.38 9.70
C ILE A 88 0.97 -10.64 9.05
N GLY A 89 0.81 -10.24 7.78
CA GLY A 89 1.86 -9.57 7.02
C GLY A 89 2.08 -8.12 7.45
N ASN A 90 1.00 -7.35 7.58
CA ASN A 90 1.04 -5.89 7.79
C ASN A 90 0.00 -5.43 8.82
N PHE A 91 0.11 -5.92 10.06
CA PHE A 91 -0.84 -5.60 11.14
C PHE A 91 -0.76 -4.14 11.64
N LYS A 92 0.34 -3.43 11.35
CA LYS A 92 0.49 -2.00 11.66
C LYS A 92 -0.11 -1.16 10.54
N THR A 93 -0.99 -0.24 10.88
CA THR A 93 -1.56 0.73 9.93
C THR A 93 -0.47 1.63 9.36
N GLU A 94 -0.65 2.08 8.11
CA GLU A 94 0.28 3.03 7.51
C GLU A 94 0.29 4.34 8.34
N PRO A 95 1.46 4.83 8.77
CA PRO A 95 1.53 6.11 9.47
C PRO A 95 1.16 7.27 8.52
N PRO A 96 0.62 8.38 9.06
CA PRO A 96 0.42 9.60 8.26
C PRO A 96 1.76 10.13 7.73
N GLY A 97 1.72 10.83 6.61
CA GLY A 97 2.92 11.37 5.98
C GLY A 97 2.63 11.98 4.61
N LEU A 98 3.68 12.32 3.86
CA LEU A 98 3.51 12.89 2.52
C LEU A 98 3.49 11.79 1.46
N PHE A 99 2.56 11.88 0.52
CA PHE A 99 2.42 10.91 -0.56
C PHE A 99 3.60 11.01 -1.53
N ARG A 100 4.36 9.91 -1.66
CA ARG A 100 5.53 9.81 -2.57
C ARG A 100 5.14 8.98 -3.79
N GLY A 101 4.40 9.60 -4.70
CA GLY A 101 4.05 9.01 -5.99
C GLY A 101 5.29 8.77 -6.85
N ARG A 102 5.29 7.70 -7.65
CA ARG A 102 6.40 7.36 -8.56
C ARG A 102 6.35 8.20 -9.83
N GLY A 103 7.49 8.53 -10.42
CA GLY A 103 7.57 9.39 -11.61
C GLY A 103 7.04 10.80 -11.32
N ASP A 104 6.32 11.38 -12.28
CA ASP A 104 5.70 12.72 -12.17
C ASP A 104 4.24 12.63 -11.75
N HIS A 105 3.99 11.83 -10.71
CA HIS A 105 2.65 11.61 -10.18
C HIS A 105 2.02 12.93 -9.69
N PRO A 106 0.83 13.33 -10.19
CA PRO A 106 0.26 14.66 -9.95
C PRO A 106 -0.11 14.91 -8.48
N LYS A 107 -0.38 13.85 -7.72
CA LYS A 107 -0.70 13.90 -6.28
C LYS A 107 0.50 13.78 -5.32
N MET A 108 1.73 13.78 -5.82
CA MET A 108 2.90 13.73 -4.93
C MET A 108 2.93 14.94 -3.98
N GLY A 109 3.34 14.76 -2.73
CA GLY A 109 3.37 15.82 -1.73
C GLY A 109 2.06 16.02 -0.96
N MET A 110 0.93 15.47 -1.44
CA MET A 110 -0.34 15.50 -0.70
C MET A 110 -0.24 14.77 0.64
N LEU A 111 -1.02 15.21 1.62
CA LEU A 111 -1.02 14.67 2.98
C LEU A 111 -1.81 13.35 3.05
N LYS A 112 -1.11 12.24 3.33
CA LYS A 112 -1.71 11.00 3.79
C LYS A 112 -2.17 11.18 5.24
N LYS A 113 -3.48 11.12 5.46
CA LYS A 113 -4.08 11.33 6.78
C LYS A 113 -3.87 10.14 7.70
N ARG A 114 -3.99 10.39 9.00
CA ARG A 114 -4.00 9.33 10.01
C ARG A 114 -5.29 8.54 9.85
N ILE A 115 -5.17 7.23 9.84
CA ILE A 115 -6.32 6.32 9.86
C ILE A 115 -6.81 6.19 11.30
N MET A 116 -8.09 6.49 11.50
CA MET A 116 -8.78 6.36 12.78
C MET A 116 -9.56 5.04 12.85
N PRO A 117 -9.90 4.52 14.04
CA PRO A 117 -10.73 3.32 14.15
C PRO A 117 -12.05 3.42 13.36
N GLU A 118 -12.63 4.62 13.28
CA GLU A 118 -13.86 4.92 12.55
C GLU A 118 -13.71 4.81 11.03
N ASP A 119 -12.48 4.69 10.51
CA ASP A 119 -12.19 4.44 9.10
C ASP A 119 -12.00 2.94 8.80
N VAL A 120 -11.78 2.13 9.82
CA VAL A 120 -11.37 0.73 9.70
C VAL A 120 -12.58 -0.21 9.73
N VAL A 121 -12.69 -1.02 8.69
CA VAL A 121 -13.60 -2.16 8.60
C VAL A 121 -12.87 -3.42 9.04
N ILE A 122 -13.40 -4.12 10.04
CA ILE A 122 -12.89 -5.41 10.51
C ILE A 122 -13.64 -6.55 9.81
N ASN A 123 -12.92 -7.57 9.38
CA ASN A 123 -13.49 -8.82 8.85
C ASN A 123 -13.01 -10.00 9.68
N CYS A 124 -13.95 -10.76 10.23
CA CYS A 124 -13.69 -11.91 11.09
C CYS A 124 -14.80 -12.96 10.94
N SER A 125 -14.73 -14.07 11.68
CA SER A 125 -15.80 -15.06 11.69
C SER A 125 -16.89 -14.69 12.70
N LYS A 126 -18.15 -15.05 12.43
CA LYS A 126 -19.30 -14.71 13.30
C LYS A 126 -19.18 -15.27 14.72
N ASP A 127 -18.50 -16.41 14.84
CA ASP A 127 -18.24 -17.17 16.05
C ASP A 127 -16.90 -16.83 16.71
N SER A 128 -16.13 -15.91 16.13
CA SER A 128 -14.84 -15.47 16.68
C SER A 128 -15.01 -14.32 17.68
N LYS A 129 -14.00 -14.11 18.54
CA LYS A 129 -13.92 -12.90 19.37
C LYS A 129 -13.62 -11.69 18.47
N ILE A 130 -14.59 -10.80 18.34
CA ILE A 130 -14.44 -9.54 17.59
C ILE A 130 -13.39 -8.66 18.31
N PRO A 131 -12.37 -8.15 17.59
CA PRO A 131 -11.41 -7.20 18.16
C PRO A 131 -12.10 -5.95 18.69
N GLU A 132 -11.73 -5.50 19.89
CA GLU A 132 -12.26 -4.26 20.46
C GLU A 132 -11.51 -3.05 19.90
N PRO A 133 -12.22 -1.96 19.56
CA PRO A 133 -11.58 -0.70 19.18
C PRO A 133 -10.86 -0.06 20.37
N PRO A 134 -9.92 0.86 20.14
CA PRO A 134 -9.33 1.67 21.21
C PRO A 134 -10.41 2.34 22.08
N ALA A 135 -10.10 2.57 23.35
CA ALA A 135 -11.05 3.16 24.29
C ALA A 135 -11.62 4.50 23.77
N GLY A 136 -12.95 4.63 23.81
CA GLY A 136 -13.67 5.82 23.31
C GLY A 136 -13.92 5.85 21.81
N HIS A 137 -13.46 4.84 21.07
CA HIS A 137 -13.63 4.75 19.61
C HIS A 137 -14.55 3.60 19.20
N LYS A 138 -14.93 3.59 17.93
CA LYS A 138 -15.65 2.48 17.29
C LYS A 138 -15.07 2.13 15.94
N TRP A 139 -15.18 0.86 15.55
CA TRP A 139 -14.89 0.47 14.18
C TRP A 139 -15.90 1.10 13.21
N LYS A 140 -15.47 1.35 11.98
CA LYS A 140 -16.36 1.76 10.89
C LYS A 140 -17.48 0.75 10.70
N GLU A 141 -17.08 -0.52 10.66
CA GLU A 141 -17.94 -1.66 10.40
C GLU A 141 -17.22 -2.94 10.85
N VAL A 142 -17.98 -3.91 11.35
CA VAL A 142 -17.52 -5.29 11.53
C VAL A 142 -18.34 -6.17 10.61
N ARG A 143 -17.67 -6.94 9.75
CA ARG A 143 -18.32 -7.86 8.82
C ARG A 143 -17.74 -9.27 8.90
N PHE A 144 -18.46 -10.19 8.26
CA PHE A 144 -18.17 -11.63 8.29
C PHE A 144 -18.25 -12.21 6.87
N ASP A 145 -17.34 -11.75 6.02
CA ASP A 145 -17.23 -12.18 4.62
C ASP A 145 -16.11 -13.22 4.48
N ASN A 146 -16.51 -14.47 4.23
CA ASN A 146 -15.61 -15.61 4.03
C ASN A 146 -15.15 -15.78 2.57
N THR A 147 -15.57 -14.91 1.66
CA THR A 147 -15.15 -14.93 0.24
C THR A 147 -13.87 -14.13 0.00
N VAL A 148 -13.47 -13.32 0.98
CA VAL A 148 -12.27 -12.48 0.94
C VAL A 148 -11.17 -13.02 1.84
N THR A 149 -9.97 -12.45 1.73
CA THR A 149 -8.77 -12.92 2.47
C THR A 149 -8.12 -11.85 3.34
N TRP A 150 -8.75 -10.69 3.46
CA TRP A 150 -8.27 -9.57 4.28
C TRP A 150 -8.95 -9.61 5.65
N LEU A 151 -8.22 -9.15 6.67
CA LEU A 151 -8.64 -9.15 8.08
C LEU A 151 -9.17 -7.77 8.51
N ALA A 152 -8.59 -6.72 7.96
CA ALA A 152 -9.08 -5.35 8.13
C ALA A 152 -8.88 -4.57 6.83
N SER A 153 -9.68 -3.54 6.62
CA SER A 153 -9.52 -2.64 5.48
C SER A 153 -9.91 -1.21 5.83
N TRP A 154 -9.38 -0.26 5.06
CA TRP A 154 -9.77 1.14 5.11
C TRP A 154 -9.58 1.76 3.73
N THR A 155 -10.20 2.93 3.52
CA THR A 155 -10.02 3.73 2.30
C THR A 155 -8.94 4.78 2.58
N GLU A 156 -7.87 4.82 1.78
CA GLU A 156 -6.87 5.89 1.89
C GLU A 156 -7.31 7.16 1.15
N ASN A 157 -6.89 8.32 1.63
CA ASN A 157 -7.47 9.61 1.22
C ASN A 157 -6.89 10.25 -0.05
N ILE A 158 -5.79 9.71 -0.61
CA ILE A 158 -5.12 10.31 -1.79
C ILE A 158 -5.78 9.83 -3.08
N GLN A 159 -6.03 8.53 -3.19
CA GLN A 159 -6.59 7.90 -4.39
C GLN A 159 -7.95 7.26 -4.13
N ASN A 160 -8.47 7.35 -2.90
CA ASN A 160 -9.68 6.64 -2.47
C ASN A 160 -9.58 5.13 -2.72
N SER A 161 -8.36 4.59 -2.67
CA SER A 161 -8.11 3.16 -2.86
C SER A 161 -8.30 2.39 -1.55
N LEU A 162 -8.72 1.14 -1.65
CA LEU A 162 -8.81 0.26 -0.49
C LEU A 162 -7.43 -0.28 -0.11
N LYS A 163 -7.13 -0.20 1.17
CA LYS A 163 -5.96 -0.81 1.82
C LYS A 163 -6.43 -1.95 2.70
N TYR A 164 -5.58 -2.95 2.85
CA TYR A 164 -5.92 -4.21 3.52
C TYR A 164 -4.80 -4.66 4.46
N ILE A 165 -5.20 -5.19 5.61
CA ILE A 165 -4.36 -6.08 6.42
C ILE A 165 -4.58 -7.50 5.90
N MET A 166 -3.50 -8.16 5.50
CA MET A 166 -3.54 -9.52 4.95
C MET A 166 -2.57 -10.44 5.69
N LEU A 167 -2.77 -11.74 5.54
CA LEU A 167 -1.85 -12.76 6.01
C LEU A 167 -0.46 -12.62 5.37
N ASN A 168 0.55 -13.06 6.10
CA ASN A 168 1.93 -13.12 5.64
C ASN A 168 2.05 -14.08 4.42
N PRO A 169 2.95 -13.83 3.47
CA PRO A 169 3.20 -14.75 2.36
C PRO A 169 3.51 -16.20 2.78
N SER A 170 4.04 -16.42 3.98
CA SER A 170 4.29 -17.77 4.51
C SER A 170 3.04 -18.51 4.99
N SER A 171 1.86 -17.89 4.98
CA SER A 171 0.63 -18.53 5.44
C SER A 171 0.16 -19.59 4.45
N LYS A 172 -0.56 -20.61 4.95
CA LYS A 172 -1.09 -21.69 4.11
C LYS A 172 -1.91 -21.15 2.94
N LEU A 173 -2.84 -20.23 3.23
CA LEU A 173 -3.73 -19.64 2.21
C LEU A 173 -2.96 -18.86 1.12
N LYS A 174 -1.90 -18.14 1.47
CA LYS A 174 -1.06 -17.44 0.49
C LYS A 174 -0.20 -18.41 -0.29
N GLY A 175 0.37 -19.42 0.37
CA GLY A 175 1.16 -20.48 -0.26
C GLY A 175 0.37 -21.29 -1.27
N GLU A 176 -0.86 -21.70 -0.95
CA GLU A 176 -1.73 -22.44 -1.88
C GLU A 176 -2.06 -21.63 -3.13
N LYS A 177 -2.39 -20.33 -2.99
CA LYS A 177 -2.62 -19.45 -4.13
C LYS A 177 -1.37 -19.27 -4.99
N ASP A 178 -0.20 -19.17 -4.37
CA ASP A 178 1.07 -19.03 -5.10
C ASP A 178 1.43 -20.33 -5.83
N TRP A 179 1.20 -21.48 -5.21
CA TRP A 179 1.34 -22.78 -5.85
C TRP A 179 0.39 -22.93 -7.05
N GLN A 180 -0.90 -22.59 -6.89
CA GLN A 180 -1.87 -22.60 -7.99
C GLN A 180 -1.46 -21.67 -9.14
N LYS A 181 -0.88 -20.50 -8.85
CA LYS A 181 -0.33 -19.57 -9.85
C LYS A 181 0.74 -20.25 -10.71
N TYR A 182 1.64 -21.04 -10.11
CA TYR A 182 2.64 -21.81 -10.85
C TYR A 182 2.04 -22.99 -11.62
N GLU A 183 1.03 -23.67 -11.07
CA GLU A 183 0.33 -24.75 -11.79
C GLU A 183 -0.44 -24.23 -13.01
N VAL A 184 -0.98 -23.00 -12.97
CA VAL A 184 -1.51 -22.32 -14.17
C VAL A 184 -0.42 -22.11 -15.21
N ALA A 185 0.76 -21.63 -14.80
CA ALA A 185 1.89 -21.45 -15.72
C ALA A 185 2.39 -22.77 -16.32
N ARG A 186 2.39 -23.86 -15.54
CA ARG A 186 2.72 -25.21 -16.01
C ARG A 186 1.73 -25.72 -17.04
N ARG A 187 0.42 -25.59 -16.79
CA ARG A 187 -0.61 -25.94 -17.79
C ARG A 187 -0.49 -25.09 -19.05
N LEU A 188 -0.14 -23.81 -18.93
CA LEU A 188 0.11 -22.94 -20.08
C LEU A 188 1.27 -23.48 -20.94
N LYS A 189 2.35 -23.98 -20.33
CA LYS A 189 3.49 -24.56 -21.04
C LYS A 189 3.07 -25.66 -22.03
N ASP A 190 2.12 -26.52 -21.62
CA ASP A 190 1.69 -27.67 -22.45
C ASP A 190 0.86 -27.24 -23.67
N VAL A 191 0.17 -26.10 -23.58
CA VAL A 191 -0.71 -25.60 -24.66
C VAL A 191 -0.13 -24.38 -25.40
N VAL A 192 1.00 -23.83 -24.96
CA VAL A 192 1.55 -22.56 -25.48
C VAL A 192 1.80 -22.61 -26.98
N HIS A 193 2.23 -23.75 -27.54
CA HIS A 193 2.46 -23.89 -28.97
C HIS A 193 1.18 -23.73 -29.80
N LYS A 194 0.04 -24.24 -29.30
CA LYS A 194 -1.27 -24.07 -29.95
C LYS A 194 -1.72 -22.61 -29.91
N ILE A 195 -1.53 -21.93 -28.79
CA ILE A 195 -1.83 -20.50 -28.63
C ILE A 195 -0.98 -19.66 -29.60
N ARG A 196 0.31 -19.98 -29.72
CA ARG A 196 1.24 -19.32 -30.66
C ARG A 196 0.82 -19.48 -32.10
N ALA A 197 0.47 -20.70 -32.52
CA ALA A 197 -0.05 -20.94 -33.87
C ALA A 197 -1.34 -20.15 -34.14
N GLN A 198 -2.24 -20.09 -33.15
CA GLN A 198 -3.51 -19.36 -33.30
C GLN A 198 -3.30 -17.85 -33.44
N TYR A 199 -2.49 -17.21 -32.58
CA TYR A 199 -2.29 -15.77 -32.71
C TYR A 199 -1.53 -15.41 -34.01
N GLN A 200 -0.65 -16.28 -34.50
CA GLN A 200 0.03 -16.07 -35.79
C GLN A 200 -0.94 -16.14 -36.97
N ALA A 201 -1.91 -17.05 -36.93
CA ALA A 201 -2.99 -17.10 -37.92
C ALA A 201 -3.88 -15.85 -37.85
N ASP A 202 -4.21 -15.40 -36.64
CA ASP A 202 -5.05 -14.22 -36.40
C ASP A 202 -4.42 -12.91 -36.94
N TRP A 203 -3.11 -12.85 -37.18
CA TRP A 203 -2.46 -11.69 -37.84
C TRP A 203 -3.01 -11.40 -39.23
N LYS A 204 -3.52 -12.41 -39.93
CA LYS A 204 -4.12 -12.30 -41.26
C LYS A 204 -5.64 -12.18 -41.23
N SER A 205 -6.24 -12.05 -40.04
CA SER A 205 -7.69 -11.91 -39.89
C SER A 205 -8.21 -10.64 -40.59
N LYS A 206 -9.39 -10.73 -41.23
CA LYS A 206 -10.11 -9.57 -41.77
C LYS A 206 -10.56 -8.60 -40.68
N GLU A 207 -10.75 -9.10 -39.45
CA GLU A 207 -11.21 -8.31 -38.30
C GLU A 207 -10.03 -7.60 -37.61
N MET A 208 -10.06 -6.27 -37.52
CA MET A 208 -9.01 -5.46 -36.89
C MET A 208 -8.78 -5.84 -35.42
N LYS A 209 -9.86 -6.05 -34.66
CA LYS A 209 -9.79 -6.41 -33.23
C LYS A 209 -9.02 -7.71 -32.99
N LYS A 210 -9.19 -8.71 -33.87
CA LYS A 210 -8.44 -9.98 -33.81
C LYS A 210 -6.95 -9.76 -34.06
N ARG A 211 -6.60 -8.95 -35.07
CA ARG A 211 -5.21 -8.59 -35.37
C ARG A 211 -4.54 -7.86 -34.21
N GLN A 212 -5.21 -6.84 -33.65
CA GLN A 212 -4.70 -6.09 -32.48
C GLN A 212 -4.46 -7.00 -31.27
N ARG A 213 -5.43 -7.86 -30.93
CA ARG A 213 -5.31 -8.84 -29.84
C ARG A 213 -4.13 -9.80 -30.08
N ALA A 214 -3.99 -10.30 -31.29
CA ALA A 214 -2.93 -11.24 -31.64
C ALA A 214 -1.53 -10.64 -31.56
N VAL A 215 -1.36 -9.39 -32.00
CA VAL A 215 -0.09 -8.66 -31.86
C VAL A 215 0.20 -8.33 -30.39
N ALA A 216 -0.80 -7.94 -29.60
CA ALA A 216 -0.63 -7.73 -28.17
C ALA A 216 -0.20 -9.02 -27.43
N LEU A 217 -0.84 -10.16 -27.75
CA LEU A 217 -0.43 -11.47 -27.21
C LEU A 217 0.99 -11.87 -27.61
N TYR A 218 1.40 -11.59 -28.84
CA TYR A 218 2.77 -11.80 -29.28
C TYR A 218 3.77 -11.00 -28.44
N PHE A 219 3.49 -9.71 -28.19
CA PHE A 219 4.36 -8.90 -27.34
C PHE A 219 4.41 -9.41 -25.90
N ILE A 220 3.29 -9.84 -25.32
CA ILE A 220 3.27 -10.42 -23.96
C ILE A 220 4.06 -11.76 -23.89
N ASP A 221 4.01 -12.58 -24.94
CA ASP A 221 4.71 -13.87 -25.02
C ASP A 221 6.22 -13.72 -25.24
N LYS A 222 6.64 -12.80 -26.11
CA LYS A 222 8.04 -12.66 -26.56
C LYS A 222 8.82 -11.58 -25.84
N VAL A 223 8.14 -10.58 -25.31
CA VAL A 223 8.74 -9.50 -24.55
C VAL A 223 8.10 -9.55 -23.16
N PRO A 224 8.88 -9.48 -22.06
CA PRO A 224 8.31 -9.49 -20.70
C PRO A 224 7.64 -8.15 -20.37
N VAL A 225 6.66 -7.73 -21.18
CA VAL A 225 5.84 -6.55 -20.96
C VAL A 225 4.68 -6.94 -20.07
N ALA A 226 4.48 -6.20 -18.98
CA ALA A 226 3.26 -6.33 -18.20
C ALA A 226 2.04 -5.97 -19.08
N SER A 227 0.94 -6.69 -18.92
CA SER A 227 -0.32 -6.33 -19.58
C SER A 227 -0.69 -4.89 -19.18
N PRO A 228 -0.77 -3.94 -20.14
CA PRO A 228 -1.04 -2.56 -19.81
C PRO A 228 -2.46 -2.45 -19.26
N ARG A 229 -2.58 -1.92 -18.04
CA ARG A 229 -3.86 -1.41 -17.54
C ARG A 229 -3.98 0.04 -18.01
N PRO A 230 -5.14 0.47 -18.52
CA PRO A 230 -5.35 1.88 -18.82
C PRO A 230 -5.04 2.70 -17.56
N PRO A 231 -4.34 3.85 -17.68
CA PRO A 231 -4.13 4.73 -16.54
C PRO A 231 -5.50 5.14 -15.97
N ASP A 232 -5.56 5.26 -14.65
CA ASP A 232 -6.74 5.82 -13.99
C ASP A 232 -7.00 7.23 -14.57
N PRO A 233 -8.22 7.52 -15.09
CA PRO A 233 -8.55 8.83 -15.65
C PRO A 233 -8.28 10.00 -14.70
N SER A 234 -8.20 9.75 -13.38
CA SER A 234 -7.85 10.77 -12.38
C SER A 234 -6.37 11.21 -12.42
N TYR A 235 -5.56 10.65 -13.32
CA TYR A 235 -4.20 11.09 -13.63
C TYR A 235 -4.09 11.96 -14.89
N LEU A 236 -5.18 12.12 -15.65
CA LEU A 236 -5.27 13.03 -16.80
C LEU A 236 -5.96 14.34 -16.38
#